data_AF-A0A357ZXJ8-F1
#
_entry.id   AF-A0A357ZXJ8-F1
#
_cell.length_a   1.000
_cell.length_b   1.000
_cell.length_c   1.000
_cell.angle_alpha   90.00
_cell.angle_beta   90.00
_cell.angle_gamma   90.00
#
_symmetry.space_group_name_H-M   'P 1'
#
loop_
_entity.id
_entity.type
_entity.pdbx_description
1 polymer ?
#
loop_
_entity_poly.entity_id
_entity_poly.type
_entity_poly.pdbx_seq_one_letter_code
_entity_poly.pdbx_strand_id
1 'polypeptide(L)'
;MFDSPPSHTKVRGGRVIALLLVLLLAGGIVHTFTGATRANASSTEQAESTELTAEEQLAAKNQMSTWKAMVLGAVEGITEYLPISSTGHLVVTQRILGIGDTDATKDAADSYAIAIQFGAILAVLVLYRKRIESIIRGLFGRDTDGRNLLISLMLAFIPAVIIGVAIEKPIKSNLLNVGPVIGAWVVGGLLLLYLAPKIKADRPGLSITHIRPKQALIIGCAQVLAMWPGTSRSLVTILAALAVGMTLAAAVEFSFLLGLMTLGAAT
;
A
#
# COMPACT_ATOMS: atom_id res chain seq x y z
N MET A 1 -40.59 -32.75 -32.62
CA MET A 1 -40.32 -32.04 -31.37
C MET A 1 -38.81 -31.85 -31.32
N PHE A 2 -38.33 -30.67 -31.70
CA PHE A 2 -36.91 -30.40 -31.95
C PHE A 2 -36.16 -30.22 -30.63
N ASP A 3 -35.09 -30.99 -30.46
CA ASP A 3 -34.14 -30.86 -29.35
C ASP A 3 -33.11 -29.80 -29.71
N SER A 4 -32.93 -28.79 -28.85
CA SER A 4 -31.92 -27.72 -29.03
C SER A 4 -30.86 -27.84 -27.94
N PRO A 5 -29.56 -27.85 -28.25
CA PRO A 5 -28.51 -27.94 -27.24
C PRO A 5 -28.30 -26.60 -26.52
N PRO A 6 -27.82 -26.61 -25.25
CA PRO A 6 -27.55 -25.38 -24.52
C PRO A 6 -26.32 -24.65 -25.09
N SER A 7 -26.49 -23.36 -25.33
CA SER A 7 -25.45 -22.46 -25.80
C SER A 7 -24.44 -22.15 -24.69
N HIS A 8 -23.18 -22.51 -24.94
CA HIS A 8 -22.05 -22.03 -24.13
C HIS A 8 -21.86 -20.53 -24.35
N THR A 9 -22.38 -19.71 -23.45
CA THR A 9 -22.04 -18.29 -23.35
C THR A 9 -20.61 -18.16 -22.82
N LYS A 10 -19.69 -18.09 -23.78
CA LYS A 10 -18.25 -17.91 -23.57
C LYS A 10 -17.99 -16.62 -22.79
N VAL A 11 -17.43 -16.78 -21.59
CA VAL A 11 -17.02 -15.73 -20.64
C VAL A 11 -16.04 -14.76 -21.31
N ARG A 12 -16.58 -13.70 -21.93
CA ARG A 12 -15.80 -12.63 -22.57
C ARG A 12 -15.22 -11.63 -21.56
N GLY A 13 -15.78 -11.56 -20.34
CA GLY A 13 -15.38 -10.62 -19.29
C GLY A 13 -14.02 -10.93 -18.63
N GLY A 14 -13.61 -12.20 -18.56
CA GLY A 14 -12.35 -12.58 -17.90
C GLY A 14 -11.10 -12.07 -18.61
N ARG A 15 -11.16 -11.91 -19.95
CA ARG A 15 -10.04 -11.38 -20.75
C ARG A 15 -9.83 -9.88 -20.57
N VAL A 16 -10.90 -9.11 -20.36
CA VAL A 16 -10.82 -7.67 -20.12
C VAL A 16 -10.26 -7.38 -18.73
N ILE A 17 -10.69 -8.14 -17.73
CA ILE A 17 -10.15 -8.06 -16.36
C ILE A 17 -8.69 -8.49 -16.33
N ALA A 18 -8.31 -9.56 -17.04
CA ALA A 18 -6.92 -9.99 -17.16
C ALA A 18 -6.04 -8.94 -17.84
N LEU A 19 -6.54 -8.26 -18.88
CA LEU A 19 -5.80 -7.20 -19.57
C LEU A 19 -5.60 -5.97 -18.68
N LEU A 20 -6.63 -5.58 -17.92
CA LEU A 20 -6.54 -4.48 -16.94
C LEU A 20 -5.57 -4.82 -15.80
N LEU A 21 -5.53 -6.07 -15.35
CA LEU A 21 -4.65 -6.51 -14.27
C LEU A 21 -3.18 -6.59 -14.73
N VAL A 22 -2.94 -7.03 -15.97
CA VAL A 22 -1.62 -6.98 -16.61
C VAL A 22 -1.18 -5.54 -16.86
N LEU A 23 -2.10 -4.65 -17.26
CA LEU A 23 -1.80 -3.23 -17.46
C LEU A 23 -1.56 -2.49 -16.13
N LEU A 24 -2.22 -2.87 -15.03
CA LEU A 24 -1.97 -2.33 -13.69
C LEU A 24 -0.64 -2.83 -13.12
N LEU A 25 -0.29 -4.10 -13.33
CA LEU A 25 1.00 -4.66 -12.92
C LEU A 25 2.17 -4.19 -13.81
N ALA A 26 1.92 -3.87 -15.09
CA ALA A 26 2.93 -3.38 -16.02
C ALA A 26 3.05 -1.85 -16.05
N GLY A 27 1.98 -1.13 -15.71
CA GLY A 27 1.94 0.34 -15.72
C GLY A 27 2.85 0.99 -14.68
N GLY A 28 3.09 0.32 -13.54
CA GLY A 28 4.07 0.76 -12.52
C GLY A 28 5.53 0.58 -12.94
N ILE A 29 5.82 -0.15 -14.03
CA ILE A 29 7.20 -0.44 -14.45
C ILE A 29 7.73 0.59 -15.47
N VAL A 30 6.86 1.35 -16.14
CA VAL A 30 7.27 2.15 -17.32
C VAL A 30 7.60 3.62 -17.00
N HIS A 31 7.27 4.14 -15.81
CA HIS A 31 7.46 5.58 -15.53
C HIS A 31 8.73 5.96 -14.74
N THR A 32 9.58 4.99 -14.37
CA THR A 32 10.69 5.23 -13.40
C THR A 32 12.10 5.09 -14.00
N PHE A 33 12.25 5.04 -15.33
CA PHE A 33 13.56 4.82 -15.96
C PHE A 33 13.97 5.85 -17.03
N THR A 34 13.55 7.11 -16.87
CA THR A 34 14.03 8.22 -17.71
C THR A 34 14.34 9.44 -16.86
N GLY A 35 15.41 9.35 -16.06
CA GLY A 35 15.81 10.48 -15.22
C GLY A 35 17.09 10.29 -14.41
N ALA A 36 18.07 9.51 -14.85
CA ALA A 36 19.35 9.42 -14.14
C ALA A 36 20.51 9.04 -15.08
N THR A 37 20.84 9.94 -16.01
CA THR A 37 22.17 9.95 -16.63
C THR A 37 22.59 11.39 -16.87
N ARG A 38 23.22 12.00 -15.87
CA ARG A 38 24.23 13.03 -16.09
C ARG A 38 25.12 13.22 -14.86
N ALA A 39 26.39 13.42 -15.18
CA ALA A 39 27.52 13.83 -14.35
C ALA A 39 28.15 12.74 -13.47
N ASN A 40 29.47 12.57 -13.42
CA ASN A 40 30.57 12.94 -14.31
C ASN A 40 31.73 12.03 -13.90
N ALA A 41 32.46 11.49 -14.87
CA ALA A 41 33.70 10.79 -14.60
C ALA A 41 34.86 11.79 -14.51
N SER A 42 35.91 11.39 -13.80
CA SER A 42 37.24 12.01 -13.67
C SER A 42 37.39 13.14 -12.65
N SER A 43 37.99 12.81 -11.50
CA SER A 43 39.34 13.28 -11.15
C SER A 43 39.84 12.48 -9.95
N THR A 44 40.79 11.59 -10.23
CA THR A 44 41.70 11.02 -9.24
C THR A 44 42.68 12.12 -8.85
N GLU A 45 42.79 12.49 -7.57
CA GLU A 45 44.08 12.62 -6.87
C GLU A 45 43.95 13.14 -5.43
N GLN A 46 44.82 12.55 -4.60
CA GLN A 46 45.41 13.06 -3.36
C GLN A 46 44.67 12.88 -2.04
N ALA A 47 45.28 12.01 -1.23
CA ALA A 47 45.04 11.81 0.18
C ALA A 47 45.55 13.02 0.97
N GLU A 48 44.65 13.71 1.65
CA GLU A 48 44.94 14.62 2.75
C GLU A 48 43.85 14.38 3.79
N SER A 49 44.26 14.19 5.05
CA SER A 49 43.33 13.99 6.18
C SER A 49 42.65 15.32 6.50
N THR A 50 41.71 15.72 5.66
CA THR A 50 40.86 16.88 5.91
C THR A 50 39.85 16.48 6.98
N GLU A 51 40.01 17.04 8.18
CA GLU A 51 38.90 17.08 9.13
C GLU A 51 37.73 17.73 8.40
N LEU A 52 36.73 16.92 8.06
CA LEU A 52 35.49 17.38 7.43
C LEU A 52 35.00 18.60 8.19
N THR A 53 34.74 19.70 7.48
CA THR A 53 34.18 20.90 8.10
C THR A 53 32.85 20.55 8.78
N ALA A 54 32.43 21.30 9.80
CA ALA A 54 31.17 21.03 10.50
C ALA A 54 29.97 20.95 9.54
N GLU A 55 30.02 21.69 8.43
CA GLU A 55 29.03 21.64 7.35
C GLU A 55 29.11 20.36 6.52
N GLU A 56 30.31 19.87 6.18
CA GLU A 56 30.48 18.59 5.46
C GLU A 56 30.16 17.38 6.36
N GLN A 57 30.47 17.45 7.66
CA GLN A 57 30.05 16.44 8.63
C GLN A 57 28.54 16.41 8.79
N LEU A 58 27.88 17.58 8.80
CA LEU A 58 26.43 17.68 8.85
C LEU A 58 25.79 17.16 7.56
N ALA A 59 26.37 17.49 6.39
CA ALA A 59 25.92 16.97 5.10
C ALA A 59 26.09 15.45 4.99
N ALA A 60 27.23 14.90 5.41
CA ALA A 60 27.48 13.46 5.44
C ALA A 60 26.58 12.74 6.46
N LYS A 61 26.33 13.36 7.62
CA LYS A 61 25.36 12.85 8.60
C LYS A 61 23.94 12.82 8.02
N ASN A 62 23.56 13.77 7.18
CA ASN A 62 22.22 13.85 6.59
C ASN A 62 22.04 12.97 5.33
N GLN A 63 23.10 12.32 4.84
CA GLN A 63 23.03 11.36 3.75
C GLN A 63 22.43 10.01 4.19
N MET A 64 21.81 9.33 3.23
CA MET A 64 21.22 8.00 3.39
C MET A 64 22.30 6.93 3.55
N SER A 65 22.71 6.67 4.79
CA SER A 65 23.60 5.54 5.11
C SER A 65 22.85 4.20 5.15
N THR A 66 23.56 3.09 4.95
CA THR A 66 22.98 1.74 4.92
C THR A 66 22.22 1.36 6.19
N TRP A 67 22.72 1.74 7.37
CA TRP A 67 22.03 1.42 8.63
C TRP A 67 20.73 2.22 8.79
N LYS A 68 20.70 3.48 8.35
CA LYS A 68 19.48 4.32 8.32
C LYS A 68 18.43 3.73 7.38
N ALA A 69 18.87 3.27 6.21
CA ALA A 69 18.06 2.53 5.26
C ALA A 69 17.45 1.27 5.88
N MET A 70 18.24 0.46 6.59
CA MET A 70 17.75 -0.73 7.30
C MET A 70 16.69 -0.39 8.36
N VAL A 71 16.89 0.68 9.14
CA VAL A 71 15.91 1.13 10.14
C VAL A 71 14.60 1.55 9.47
N LEU A 72 14.68 2.38 8.42
CA LEU A 72 13.49 2.80 7.66
C LEU A 72 12.75 1.60 7.05
N GLY A 73 13.48 0.64 6.47
CA GLY A 73 12.91 -0.59 5.93
C GLY A 73 12.22 -1.45 6.99
N ALA A 74 12.81 -1.56 8.19
CA ALA A 74 12.20 -2.26 9.31
C ALA A 74 10.93 -1.56 9.81
N VAL A 75 10.96 -0.23 9.93
CA VAL A 75 9.81 0.59 10.31
C VAL A 75 8.68 0.39 9.30
N GLU A 76 8.95 0.54 8.00
CA GLU A 76 7.96 0.32 6.94
C GLU A 76 7.39 -1.10 6.99
N GLY A 77 8.25 -2.12 7.01
CA GLY A 77 7.84 -3.52 6.99
C GLY A 77 6.93 -3.91 8.16
N ILE A 78 7.15 -3.33 9.34
CA ILE A 78 6.30 -3.55 10.51
C ILE A 78 5.02 -2.71 10.41
N THR A 79 5.14 -1.43 10.08
CA THR A 79 4.04 -0.48 10.26
C THR A 79 3.03 -0.42 9.11
N GLU A 80 3.40 -0.87 7.89
CA GLU A 80 2.52 -0.83 6.72
C GLU A 80 1.27 -1.69 6.90
N TYR A 81 1.43 -2.84 7.55
CA TYR A 81 0.35 -3.81 7.74
C TYR A 81 -0.27 -3.78 9.14
N LEU A 82 0.43 -3.19 10.12
CA LEU A 82 -0.18 -2.87 11.41
C LEU A 82 -1.12 -1.66 11.26
N PRO A 83 -2.22 -1.62 12.03
CA PRO A 83 -3.19 -0.54 11.96
C PRO A 83 -2.70 0.77 12.62
N ILE A 84 -1.43 1.16 12.41
CA ILE A 84 -0.73 2.26 13.13
C ILE A 84 -0.15 3.36 12.22
N SER A 85 -0.36 3.28 10.90
CA SER A 85 0.09 4.24 9.87
C SER A 85 1.61 4.29 9.66
N SER A 86 2.07 3.66 8.58
CA SER A 86 3.46 3.66 8.14
C SER A 86 3.99 5.03 7.77
N THR A 87 3.23 5.82 7.00
CA THR A 87 3.64 7.15 6.53
C THR A 87 4.08 8.06 7.68
N GLY A 88 3.30 8.12 8.78
CA GLY A 88 3.67 8.95 9.90
C GLY A 88 4.91 8.43 10.65
N HIS A 89 5.05 7.10 10.79
CA HIS A 89 6.20 6.49 11.45
C HIS A 89 7.48 6.72 10.64
N LEU A 90 7.40 6.65 9.32
CA LEU A 90 8.50 6.99 8.43
C LEU A 90 8.90 8.46 8.57
N VAL A 91 7.95 9.40 8.54
CA VAL A 91 8.24 10.84 8.72
C VAL A 91 8.91 11.13 10.06
N VAL A 92 8.42 10.54 11.15
CA VAL A 92 9.02 10.71 12.48
C VAL A 92 10.42 10.08 12.53
N THR A 93 10.58 8.88 11.96
CA THR A 93 11.88 8.18 11.92
C THR A 93 12.90 8.95 11.10
N GLN A 94 12.54 9.46 9.92
CA GLN A 94 13.38 10.32 9.09
C GLN A 94 13.86 11.53 9.88
N ARG A 95 12.96 12.21 10.60
CA ARG A 95 13.30 13.39 11.41
C ARG A 95 14.21 13.06 12.59
N ILE A 96 14.00 11.93 13.28
CA ILE A 96 14.90 11.48 14.36
C ILE A 96 16.29 11.17 13.82
N LEU A 97 16.37 10.61 12.61
CA LEU A 97 17.63 10.25 11.96
C LEU A 97 18.30 11.42 11.23
N GLY A 98 17.66 12.60 11.17
CA GLY A 98 18.15 13.77 10.41
C GLY A 98 18.20 13.54 8.89
N ILE A 99 17.23 12.78 8.36
CA ILE A 99 17.13 12.44 6.94
C ILE A 99 16.08 13.35 6.32
N GLY A 100 16.41 14.03 5.21
CA GLY A 100 15.45 14.88 4.50
C GLY A 100 15.24 16.26 5.12
N ASP A 101 16.16 16.71 5.98
CA ASP A 101 16.16 18.05 6.58
C ASP A 101 16.56 19.16 5.60
N THR A 102 17.16 18.79 4.46
CA THR A 102 17.47 19.70 3.35
C THR A 102 16.68 19.32 2.11
N ASP A 103 16.33 20.29 1.27
CA ASP A 103 15.59 20.04 0.02
C ASP A 103 16.29 18.99 -0.86
N ALA A 104 17.63 19.03 -0.91
CA ALA A 104 18.44 18.07 -1.68
C ALA A 104 18.37 16.61 -1.14
N THR A 105 18.12 16.41 0.16
CA THR A 105 18.02 15.06 0.75
C THR A 105 16.58 14.58 0.88
N LYS A 106 15.61 15.49 0.79
CA LYS A 106 14.18 15.20 0.89
C LYS A 106 13.70 14.32 -0.25
N ASP A 107 14.02 14.68 -1.50
CA ASP A 107 13.61 13.90 -2.68
C ASP A 107 14.16 12.47 -2.64
N ALA A 108 15.41 12.30 -2.18
CA ALA A 108 16.02 10.99 -2.01
C ALA A 108 15.33 10.17 -0.89
N ALA A 109 14.96 10.82 0.21
CA ALA A 109 14.26 10.19 1.32
C ALA A 109 12.83 9.76 0.94
N ASP A 110 12.11 10.59 0.19
CA ASP A 110 10.76 10.29 -0.30
C ASP A 110 10.80 9.17 -1.34
N SER A 111 11.76 9.20 -2.27
CA SER A 111 11.98 8.12 -3.24
C SER A 111 12.33 6.80 -2.56
N TYR A 112 13.17 6.86 -1.52
CA TYR A 112 13.53 5.68 -0.75
C TYR A 112 12.33 5.10 0.01
N ALA A 113 11.48 5.95 0.60
CA ALA A 113 10.24 5.54 1.27
C ALA A 113 9.30 4.77 0.32
N ILE A 114 9.17 5.24 -0.93
CA ILE A 114 8.42 4.52 -1.98
C ILE A 114 9.10 3.18 -2.31
N ALA A 115 10.43 3.16 -2.44
CA ALA A 115 11.16 1.94 -2.80
C ALA A 115 11.04 0.84 -1.73
N ILE A 116 11.10 1.17 -0.44
CA ILE A 116 10.98 0.17 0.64
C ILE A 116 9.56 -0.40 0.77
N GLN A 117 8.54 0.37 0.35
CA GLN A 117 7.15 -0.10 0.32
C GLN A 117 6.96 -1.27 -0.67
N PHE A 118 7.76 -1.32 -1.74
CA PHE A 118 7.81 -2.50 -2.62
C PHE A 118 8.25 -3.78 -1.87
N GLY A 119 9.17 -3.65 -0.90
CA GLY A 119 9.56 -4.75 -0.03
C GLY A 119 8.41 -5.27 0.83
N ALA A 120 7.60 -4.35 1.38
CA ALA A 120 6.38 -4.68 2.12
C ALA A 120 5.38 -5.43 1.22
N ILE A 121 5.14 -4.91 0.01
CA ILE A 121 4.29 -5.56 -1.02
C ILE A 121 4.74 -7.00 -1.31
N LEU A 122 6.05 -7.19 -1.50
CA LEU A 122 6.61 -8.51 -1.77
C LEU A 122 6.40 -9.48 -0.60
N ALA A 123 6.48 -9.00 0.64
CA ALA A 123 6.21 -9.82 1.82
C ALA A 123 4.76 -10.35 1.82
N VAL A 124 3.77 -9.55 1.41
CA VAL A 124 2.36 -9.99 1.29
C VAL A 124 2.19 -11.03 0.18
N LEU A 125 2.86 -10.86 -0.96
CA LEU A 125 2.84 -11.84 -2.05
C LEU A 125 3.35 -13.21 -1.59
N VAL A 126 4.42 -13.22 -0.79
CA VAL A 126 4.98 -14.46 -0.23
C VAL A 126 4.06 -15.04 0.85
N LEU A 127 3.59 -14.21 1.78
CA LEU A 127 2.73 -14.63 2.91
C LEU A 127 1.43 -15.29 2.43
N TYR A 128 0.76 -14.67 1.45
CA TYR A 128 -0.50 -15.17 0.90
C TYR A 128 -0.35 -15.84 -0.47
N ARG A 129 0.82 -16.41 -0.77
CA ARG A 129 1.11 -17.07 -2.07
C ARG A 129 0.02 -18.05 -2.54
N LYS A 130 -0.56 -18.82 -1.61
CA LYS A 130 -1.65 -19.77 -1.91
C LYS A 130 -2.93 -19.05 -2.32
N ARG A 131 -3.23 -17.90 -1.72
CA ARG A 131 -4.39 -17.09 -2.08
C ARG A 131 -4.18 -16.38 -3.41
N ILE A 132 -2.98 -15.85 -3.64
CA ILE A 132 -2.61 -15.26 -4.94
C ILE A 132 -2.72 -16.32 -6.04
N GLU A 133 -2.25 -17.54 -5.80
CA GLU A 133 -2.40 -18.66 -6.74
C GLU A 133 -3.89 -18.98 -7.01
N SER A 134 -4.72 -19.03 -5.96
CA SER A 134 -6.17 -19.20 -6.10
C SER A 134 -6.80 -18.09 -6.95
N ILE A 135 -6.45 -16.82 -6.71
CA ILE A 135 -6.88 -15.67 -7.51
C ILE A 135 -6.46 -15.82 -8.98
N ILE A 136 -5.20 -16.19 -9.24
CA ILE A 136 -4.67 -16.42 -10.59
C ILE A 136 -5.42 -17.56 -11.28
N ARG A 137 -5.63 -18.69 -10.60
CA ARG A 137 -6.43 -19.82 -11.12
C ARG A 137 -7.86 -19.39 -11.41
N GLY A 138 -8.43 -18.55 -10.56
CA GLY A 138 -9.78 -18.00 -10.72
C GLY A 138 -9.93 -17.07 -11.92
N LEU A 139 -8.88 -16.33 -12.27
CA LEU A 139 -8.83 -15.52 -13.50
C LEU A 139 -8.97 -16.40 -14.76
N PHE A 140 -8.40 -17.61 -14.73
CA PHE A 140 -8.53 -18.61 -15.79
C PHE A 140 -9.78 -19.50 -15.65
N GLY A 141 -10.68 -19.20 -14.71
CA GLY A 141 -11.91 -19.95 -14.47
C GLY A 141 -11.71 -21.31 -13.81
N ARG A 142 -10.52 -21.58 -13.25
CA ARG A 142 -10.17 -22.85 -12.60
C ARG A 142 -10.46 -22.88 -11.10
N ASP A 143 -10.78 -21.74 -10.51
CA ASP A 143 -11.07 -21.58 -9.08
C ASP A 143 -12.18 -20.54 -8.87
N THR A 144 -13.36 -20.98 -8.44
CA THR A 144 -14.51 -20.09 -8.20
C THR A 144 -14.29 -19.16 -7.02
N ASP A 145 -13.63 -19.64 -5.97
CA ASP A 145 -13.39 -18.88 -4.75
C ASP A 145 -12.34 -17.79 -5.01
N GLY A 146 -11.27 -18.14 -5.73
CA GLY A 146 -10.28 -17.20 -6.19
C GLY A 146 -10.86 -16.11 -7.10
N ARG A 147 -11.79 -16.49 -7.99
CA ARG A 147 -12.50 -15.52 -8.86
C ARG A 147 -13.40 -14.59 -8.05
N ASN A 148 -14.16 -15.11 -7.08
CA ASN A 148 -15.05 -14.30 -6.24
C ASN A 148 -14.25 -13.32 -5.38
N LEU A 149 -13.12 -13.77 -4.84
CA LEU A 149 -12.19 -12.91 -4.11
C LEU A 149 -11.62 -11.81 -5.02
N LEU A 150 -11.16 -12.16 -6.22
CA LEU A 150 -10.65 -11.20 -7.19
C LEU A 150 -11.68 -10.11 -7.50
N ILE A 151 -12.93 -10.50 -7.80
CA ILE A 151 -14.01 -9.55 -8.08
C ILE A 151 -14.25 -8.65 -6.86
N SER A 152 -14.24 -9.21 -5.66
CA SER A 152 -14.44 -8.45 -4.43
C SER A 152 -13.32 -7.44 -4.20
N LEU A 153 -12.07 -7.83 -4.42
CA LEU A 153 -10.92 -6.92 -4.32
C LEU A 153 -10.99 -5.80 -5.36
N MET A 154 -11.37 -6.11 -6.61
CA MET A 154 -11.61 -5.09 -7.65
C MET A 154 -12.69 -4.10 -7.24
N LEU A 155 -13.82 -4.58 -6.73
CA LEU A 155 -14.92 -3.73 -6.29
C LEU A 155 -14.53 -2.83 -5.11
N ALA A 156 -13.73 -3.33 -4.17
CA ALA A 156 -13.20 -2.55 -3.08
C ALA A 156 -12.13 -1.53 -3.53
N PHE A 157 -11.40 -1.81 -4.60
CA PHE A 157 -10.36 -0.92 -5.12
C PHE A 157 -10.93 0.27 -5.91
N ILE A 158 -12.04 0.07 -6.64
CA ILE A 158 -12.63 1.08 -7.53
C ILE A 158 -12.84 2.46 -6.85
N PRO A 159 -13.48 2.57 -5.67
CA PRO A 159 -13.69 3.88 -5.04
C PRO A 159 -12.38 4.61 -4.74
N ALA A 160 -11.34 3.87 -4.34
CA ALA A 160 -10.04 4.45 -4.04
C ALA A 160 -9.33 4.97 -5.31
N VAL A 161 -9.43 4.27 -6.44
CA VAL A 161 -8.87 4.77 -7.71
C VAL A 161 -9.59 6.03 -8.16
N ILE A 162 -10.93 5.99 -8.19
CA ILE A 162 -11.74 7.12 -8.69
C ILE A 162 -11.48 8.38 -7.87
N ILE A 163 -11.56 8.27 -6.54
CA ILE A 163 -11.39 9.42 -5.67
C ILE A 163 -9.92 9.84 -5.57
N GLY A 164 -8.99 8.87 -5.58
CA GLY A 164 -7.56 9.16 -5.51
C GLY A 164 -7.08 9.99 -6.69
N VAL A 165 -7.51 9.64 -7.90
CA VAL A 165 -7.20 10.43 -9.11
C VAL A 165 -7.93 11.78 -9.12
N ALA A 166 -9.18 11.83 -8.60
CA ALA A 166 -9.95 13.07 -8.59
C ALA A 166 -9.45 14.13 -7.59
N ILE A 167 -8.90 13.70 -6.45
CA ILE A 167 -8.54 14.60 -5.31
C ILE A 167 -7.01 14.61 -5.05
N GLU A 168 -6.19 14.11 -5.97
CA GLU A 168 -4.73 14.06 -5.81
C GLU A 168 -4.13 15.45 -5.51
N LYS A 169 -4.53 16.48 -6.28
CA LYS A 169 -3.96 17.83 -6.16
C LYS A 169 -4.29 18.51 -4.82
N PRO A 170 -5.56 18.53 -4.34
CA PRO A 170 -5.89 19.06 -3.01
C PRO A 170 -5.23 18.33 -1.85
N ILE A 171 -5.04 17.01 -1.96
CA ILE A 171 -4.37 16.20 -0.93
C ILE A 171 -2.92 16.63 -0.78
N LYS A 172 -2.17 16.70 -1.89
CA LYS A 172 -0.76 17.10 -1.87
C LYS A 172 -0.55 18.52 -1.37
N SER A 173 -1.48 19.46 -1.64
CA SER A 173 -1.30 20.87 -1.28
C SER A 173 -1.72 21.24 0.15
N ASN A 174 -2.72 20.58 0.74
CA ASN A 174 -3.28 21.00 2.04
C ASN A 174 -3.05 20.00 3.17
N LEU A 175 -2.97 18.71 2.85
CA LEU A 175 -3.06 17.63 3.83
C LEU A 175 -1.71 17.01 4.22
N LEU A 176 -0.63 17.30 3.49
CA LEU A 176 0.73 16.85 3.84
C LEU A 176 1.37 17.65 4.99
N ASN A 177 0.67 18.65 5.52
CA ASN A 177 1.10 19.39 6.70
C ASN A 177 1.13 18.48 7.94
N VAL A 178 2.03 18.78 8.89
CA VAL A 178 2.20 18.00 10.13
C VAL A 178 0.90 17.97 10.96
N GLY A 179 0.12 19.06 10.96
CA GLY A 179 -1.14 19.17 11.71
C GLY A 179 -2.18 18.10 11.34
N PRO A 180 -2.61 18.00 10.07
CA PRO A 180 -3.51 16.93 9.60
C PRO A 180 -3.04 15.51 9.92
N VAL A 181 -1.73 15.23 9.84
CA VAL A 181 -1.14 13.93 10.15
C VAL A 181 -1.30 13.59 11.64
N ILE A 182 -0.98 14.54 12.53
CA ILE A 182 -1.18 14.37 13.98
C ILE A 182 -2.66 14.15 14.31
N GLY A 183 -3.56 14.92 13.67
CA GLY A 183 -4.99 14.75 13.85
C GLY A 183 -5.46 13.34 13.48
N ALA A 184 -5.01 12.81 12.34
CA ALA A 184 -5.32 11.46 11.90
C ALA A 184 -4.80 10.39 12.87
N TRP A 185 -3.61 10.57 13.43
CA TRP A 185 -3.04 9.69 14.45
C TRP A 185 -3.83 9.69 15.75
N VAL A 186 -4.21 10.87 16.26
CA VAL A 186 -5.02 10.97 17.47
C VAL A 186 -6.37 10.28 17.25
N VAL A 187 -7.05 10.59 16.14
CA VAL A 187 -8.36 10.00 15.83
C VAL A 187 -8.25 8.48 15.63
N GLY A 188 -7.27 8.03 14.84
CA GLY A 188 -7.04 6.60 14.60
C GLY A 188 -6.67 5.83 15.87
N GLY A 189 -5.82 6.41 16.72
CA GLY A 189 -5.42 5.85 18.00
C GLY A 189 -6.59 5.76 18.99
N LEU A 190 -7.39 6.83 19.14
CA LEU A 190 -8.59 6.82 19.98
C LEU A 190 -9.62 5.80 19.48
N LEU A 191 -9.82 5.71 18.16
CA LEU A 191 -10.70 4.73 17.55
C LEU A 191 -10.25 3.30 17.85
N LEU A 192 -8.94 3.03 17.75
CA LEU A 192 -8.35 1.75 18.13
C LEU A 192 -8.55 1.44 19.61
N LEU A 193 -8.25 2.36 20.52
CA LEU A 193 -8.44 2.15 21.95
C LEU A 193 -9.89 1.84 22.30
N TYR A 194 -10.83 2.49 21.62
CA TYR A 194 -12.26 2.27 21.83
C TYR A 194 -12.76 0.93 21.26
N LEU A 195 -12.23 0.51 20.09
CA LEU A 195 -12.70 -0.69 19.39
C LEU A 195 -11.92 -1.96 19.77
N ALA A 196 -10.65 -1.87 20.14
CA ALA A 196 -9.80 -3.02 20.43
C ALA A 196 -10.41 -3.96 21.50
N PRO A 197 -10.98 -3.47 22.63
CA PRO A 197 -11.62 -4.34 23.61
C PRO A 197 -12.88 -5.05 23.09
N LYS A 198 -13.48 -4.55 22.00
CA LYS A 198 -14.73 -5.06 21.40
C LYS A 198 -14.47 -6.05 20.26
N ILE A 199 -13.25 -6.10 19.74
CA ILE A 199 -12.87 -7.00 18.64
C ILE A 199 -12.37 -8.30 19.26
N LYS A 200 -13.14 -9.37 19.07
CA LYS A 200 -12.75 -10.73 19.49
C LYS A 200 -12.16 -11.51 18.31
N ALA A 201 -11.03 -12.17 18.54
CA ALA A 201 -10.33 -12.93 17.50
C ALA A 201 -11.13 -14.14 17.01
N ASP A 202 -11.89 -14.78 17.90
CA ASP A 202 -12.70 -15.98 17.68
C ASP A 202 -14.15 -15.67 17.27
N ARG A 203 -14.47 -14.39 17.01
CA ARG A 203 -15.82 -13.99 16.60
C ARG A 203 -16.24 -14.73 15.32
N PRO A 204 -17.39 -15.43 15.31
CA PRO A 204 -17.92 -16.03 14.09
C PRO A 204 -18.28 -14.94 13.08
N GLY A 205 -18.00 -15.21 11.82
CA GLY A 205 -18.19 -14.23 10.76
C GLY A 205 -17.94 -14.83 9.38
N LEU A 206 -18.05 -13.97 8.38
CA LEU A 206 -17.81 -14.35 6.99
C LEU A 206 -16.32 -14.63 6.76
N SER A 207 -16.03 -15.71 6.03
CA SER A 207 -14.69 -15.91 5.48
C SER A 207 -14.46 -14.97 4.30
N ILE A 208 -13.20 -14.82 3.92
CA ILE A 208 -12.77 -13.93 2.84
C ILE A 208 -13.40 -14.29 1.47
N THR A 209 -13.73 -15.56 1.24
CA THR A 209 -14.30 -16.06 -0.02
C THR A 209 -15.82 -15.87 -0.12
N HIS A 210 -16.50 -15.62 1.00
CA HIS A 210 -17.96 -15.46 1.08
C HIS A 210 -18.40 -14.00 1.17
N ILE A 211 -17.50 -13.04 0.95
CA ILE A 211 -17.85 -11.63 0.95
C ILE A 211 -18.78 -11.30 -0.23
N ARG A 212 -19.85 -10.57 0.05
CA ARG A 212 -20.80 -10.11 -0.98
C ARG A 212 -20.24 -8.86 -1.68
N PRO A 213 -20.52 -8.66 -2.98
CA PRO A 213 -20.10 -7.46 -3.73
C PRO A 213 -20.41 -6.14 -3.03
N LYS A 214 -21.59 -6.03 -2.39
CA LYS A 214 -21.99 -4.84 -1.62
C LYS A 214 -21.08 -4.58 -0.43
N GLN A 215 -20.64 -5.63 0.27
CA GLN A 215 -19.74 -5.51 1.43
C GLN A 215 -18.35 -5.08 0.97
N ALA A 216 -17.85 -5.65 -0.13
CA ALA A 216 -16.58 -5.24 -0.73
C ALA A 216 -16.59 -3.74 -1.12
N LEU A 217 -17.68 -3.27 -1.74
CA LEU A 217 -17.83 -1.86 -2.09
C LEU A 217 -17.85 -0.95 -0.85
N ILE A 218 -18.51 -1.35 0.24
CA ILE A 218 -18.50 -0.60 1.51
C ILE A 218 -17.07 -0.47 2.04
N ILE A 219 -16.29 -1.56 2.03
CA ILE A 219 -14.87 -1.52 2.44
C ILE A 219 -14.08 -0.57 1.55
N GLY A 220 -14.31 -0.58 0.24
CA GLY A 220 -13.68 0.34 -0.71
C GLY A 220 -14.03 1.80 -0.48
N CYS A 221 -15.31 2.11 -0.23
CA CYS A 221 -15.74 3.44 0.15
C CYS A 221 -15.09 3.90 1.46
N ALA A 222 -14.96 3.01 2.44
CA ALA A 222 -14.24 3.32 3.67
C ALA A 222 -12.75 3.58 3.39
N GLN A 223 -12.11 2.82 2.49
CA GLN A 223 -10.70 3.01 2.12
C GLN A 223 -10.40 4.44 1.62
N VAL A 224 -11.37 5.16 1.06
CA VAL A 224 -11.20 6.57 0.67
C VAL A 224 -10.77 7.45 1.86
N LEU A 225 -11.20 7.13 3.09
CA LEU A 225 -10.76 7.84 4.30
C LEU A 225 -9.25 7.70 4.54
N ALA A 226 -8.63 6.62 4.05
CA ALA A 226 -7.18 6.42 4.14
C ALA A 226 -6.37 7.36 3.25
N MET A 227 -7.01 8.11 2.34
CA MET A 227 -6.36 9.15 1.55
C MET A 227 -5.99 10.38 2.38
N TRP A 228 -6.55 10.52 3.58
CA TRP A 228 -6.11 11.54 4.53
C TRP A 228 -4.72 11.16 5.07
N PRO A 229 -3.66 11.94 4.80
CA PRO A 229 -2.29 11.66 5.23
C PRO A 229 -2.17 11.42 6.74
N GLY A 230 -1.50 10.34 7.12
CA GLY A 230 -1.42 9.88 8.51
C GLY A 230 -2.53 8.91 8.92
N THR A 231 -3.59 8.75 8.13
CA THR A 231 -4.58 7.70 8.35
C THR A 231 -4.01 6.35 7.95
N SER A 232 -4.18 5.34 8.81
CA SER A 232 -3.77 3.98 8.49
C SER A 232 -4.79 3.32 7.54
N ARG A 233 -4.35 2.98 6.32
CA ARG A 233 -5.17 2.24 5.35
C ARG A 233 -5.59 0.87 5.87
N SER A 234 -4.65 0.14 6.48
CA SER A 234 -4.91 -1.15 7.11
C SER A 234 -5.96 -1.03 8.22
N LEU A 235 -5.86 -0.03 9.11
CA LEU A 235 -6.87 0.25 10.14
C LEU A 235 -8.26 0.41 9.55
N VAL A 236 -8.43 1.35 8.62
CA VAL A 236 -9.74 1.70 8.06
C VAL A 236 -10.38 0.51 7.36
N THR A 237 -9.60 -0.22 6.55
CA THR A 237 -10.12 -1.36 5.79
C THR A 237 -10.41 -2.58 6.67
N ILE A 238 -9.58 -2.86 7.69
CA ILE A 238 -9.85 -3.93 8.67
C ILE A 238 -11.12 -3.62 9.45
N LEU A 239 -11.28 -2.39 9.96
CA LEU A 239 -12.46 -2.00 10.72
C LEU A 239 -13.73 -2.05 9.87
N ALA A 240 -13.66 -1.60 8.62
CA ALA A 240 -14.78 -1.70 7.69
C ALA A 240 -15.14 -3.17 7.40
N ALA A 241 -14.14 -4.03 7.18
CA ALA A 241 -14.33 -5.46 6.96
C ALA A 241 -14.99 -6.16 8.16
N LEU A 242 -14.56 -5.82 9.38
CA LEU A 242 -15.20 -6.27 10.63
C LEU A 242 -16.64 -5.76 10.75
N ALA A 243 -16.89 -4.50 10.41
CA ALA A 243 -18.22 -3.89 10.47
C ALA A 243 -19.21 -4.54 9.50
N VAL A 244 -18.75 -4.98 8.33
CA VAL A 244 -19.58 -5.75 7.38
C VAL A 244 -19.71 -7.23 7.75
N GLY A 245 -19.12 -7.69 8.86
CA GLY A 245 -19.35 -9.00 9.46
C GLY A 245 -18.31 -10.07 9.12
N MET A 246 -17.11 -9.70 8.66
CA MET A 246 -16.01 -10.64 8.46
C MET A 246 -15.39 -11.06 9.80
N THR A 247 -14.76 -12.24 9.83
CA THR A 247 -13.88 -12.62 10.94
C THR A 247 -12.64 -11.73 10.97
N LEU A 248 -11.96 -11.62 12.11
CA LEU A 248 -10.73 -10.83 12.21
C LEU A 248 -9.66 -11.32 11.22
N ALA A 249 -9.45 -12.64 11.14
CA ALA A 249 -8.50 -13.22 10.21
C ALA A 249 -8.85 -12.88 8.74
N ALA A 250 -10.12 -12.99 8.36
CA ALA A 250 -10.56 -12.67 7.00
C ALA A 250 -10.47 -11.16 6.71
N ALA A 251 -10.76 -10.30 7.69
CA ALA A 251 -10.64 -8.85 7.57
C ALA A 251 -9.19 -8.40 7.36
N VAL A 252 -8.26 -8.96 8.13
CA VAL A 252 -6.82 -8.72 7.99
C VAL A 252 -6.31 -9.20 6.64
N GLU A 253 -6.64 -10.44 6.25
CA GLU A 253 -6.25 -11.00 4.94
C GLU A 253 -6.80 -10.15 3.78
N PHE A 254 -8.09 -9.76 3.84
CA PHE A 254 -8.70 -8.92 2.81
C PHE A 254 -8.05 -7.54 2.72
N SER A 255 -7.79 -6.90 3.87
CA SER A 255 -7.11 -5.61 3.93
C SER A 255 -5.71 -5.66 3.32
N PHE A 256 -4.95 -6.73 3.56
CA PHE A 256 -3.59 -6.85 3.05
C PHE A 256 -3.58 -7.11 1.54
N LEU A 257 -4.50 -7.94 1.04
CA LEU A 257 -4.68 -8.17 -0.41
C LEU A 257 -5.21 -6.93 -1.15
N LEU A 258 -6.11 -6.16 -0.52
CA LEU A 258 -6.55 -4.87 -1.07
C LEU A 258 -5.40 -3.84 -1.06
N GLY A 259 -4.57 -3.89 -0.02
CA GLY A 259 -3.32 -3.14 0.07
C GLY A 259 -2.36 -3.41 -1.07
N LEU A 260 -2.11 -4.68 -1.36
CA LEU A 260 -1.30 -5.10 -2.50
C LEU A 260 -1.75 -4.41 -3.81
N MET A 261 -3.06 -4.38 -4.07
CA MET A 261 -3.58 -3.71 -5.26
C MET A 261 -3.46 -2.18 -5.19
N THR A 262 -3.73 -1.60 -4.03
CA THR A 262 -3.79 -0.14 -3.88
C THR A 262 -2.39 0.46 -3.90
N LEU A 263 -1.46 -0.12 -3.13
CA LEU A 263 -0.07 0.30 -3.10
C LEU A 263 0.61 -0.02 -4.43
N GLY A 264 0.43 -1.21 -4.98
CA GLY A 264 1.04 -1.58 -6.27
C GLY A 264 0.56 -0.76 -7.46
N ALA A 265 -0.57 -0.04 -7.33
CA ALA A 265 -1.02 0.93 -8.32
C ALA A 265 -0.55 2.37 -8.03
N ALA A 266 -0.13 2.66 -6.80
CA ALA A 266 0.30 3.97 -6.36
C ALA A 266 1.83 4.16 -6.35
N THR A 267 2.59 3.07 -6.19
CA THR A 267 4.05 2.98 -6.28
C THR A 267 4.49 2.69 -7.70
#